data_AF-A0A7C5APT8-F1
#
_entry.id   AF-A0A7C5APT8-F1
#
_cell.length_a   1.000
_cell.length_b   1.000
_cell.length_c   1.000
_cell.angle_alpha   90.00
_cell.angle_beta   90.00
_cell.angle_gamma   90.00
#
_symmetry.space_group_name_H-M   'P 1'
#
loop_
_entity.id
_entity.type
_entity.pdbx_description
1 polymer ?
#
loop_
_entity_poly.entity_id
_entity_poly.type
_entity_poly.pdbx_seq_one_letter_code
_entity_poly.pdbx_strand_id
1 'polypeptide(L)'
;MSLQREEKTQIIQQFQTHSADTGSPEVQVALLTERINQLTEHLKANVHDHHSRRGLLKLVGRRRRLLAYLRRRNLERYRDVISRLGLRK
;
A
#
# COMPACT_ATOMS: atom_id res chain seq x y z
N MET A 1 3.63 -5.94 13.36
CA MET A 1 2.26 -5.48 13.61
C MET A 1 1.36 -5.81 12.43
N SER A 2 0.09 -6.12 12.70
CA SER A 2 -0.95 -6.38 11.69
C SER A 2 -1.90 -5.19 11.64
N LEU A 3 -2.39 -4.87 10.44
CA LEU A 3 -3.47 -3.90 10.27
C LEU A 3 -4.69 -4.34 11.08
N GLN A 4 -5.30 -3.42 11.81
CA GLN A 4 -6.54 -3.71 12.51
C GLN A 4 -7.66 -3.93 11.49
N ARG A 5 -8.67 -4.71 11.88
CA ARG A 5 -9.78 -5.07 10.97
C ARG A 5 -10.54 -3.83 10.51
N GLU A 6 -10.72 -2.87 11.40
CA GLU A 6 -11.45 -1.62 11.14
C GLU A 6 -10.70 -0.73 10.15
N GLU A 7 -9.42 -0.45 10.42
CA GLU A 7 -8.54 0.31 9.51
C GLU A 7 -8.51 -0.33 8.11
N LYS A 8 -8.38 -1.66 8.06
CA LYS A 8 -8.36 -2.40 6.80
C LYS A 8 -9.66 -2.22 6.02
N THR A 9 -10.81 -2.33 6.69
CA THR A 9 -12.12 -2.14 6.04
C THR A 9 -12.30 -0.71 5.54
N GLN A 10 -11.90 0.29 6.32
CA GLN A 10 -11.98 1.69 5.92
C GLN A 10 -11.14 1.97 4.66
N ILE A 11 -9.90 1.46 4.62
CA ILE A 11 -9.02 1.60 3.46
C ILE A 11 -9.63 0.91 2.22
N ILE A 12 -10.21 -0.29 2.40
CA ILE A 12 -10.87 -0.98 1.28
C ILE A 12 -12.03 -0.12 0.76
N GLN A 13 -12.92 0.35 1.64
CA GLN A 13 -14.08 1.16 1.23
C GLN A 13 -13.71 2.45 0.50
N GLN A 14 -12.57 3.06 0.83
CA GLN A 14 -12.10 4.30 0.18
C GLN A 14 -11.51 4.08 -1.21
N PHE A 15 -10.92 2.90 -1.47
CA PHE A 15 -10.18 2.60 -2.70
C PHE A 15 -10.83 1.53 -3.59
N GLN A 16 -11.94 0.92 -3.14
CA GLN A 16 -12.69 -0.06 -3.90
C GLN A 16 -13.27 0.56 -5.18
N THR A 17 -13.21 -0.20 -6.27
CA THR A 17 -13.80 0.22 -7.56
C THR A 17 -15.28 -0.16 -7.68
N HIS A 18 -15.71 -1.13 -6.88
CA HIS A 18 -17.10 -1.56 -6.72
C HIS A 18 -17.30 -2.13 -5.31
N SER A 19 -18.54 -2.35 -4.88
CA SER A 19 -18.89 -2.71 -3.49
C SER A 19 -18.23 -3.98 -2.95
N ALA A 20 -17.96 -4.96 -3.81
CA ALA A 20 -17.29 -6.21 -3.45
C ALA A 20 -15.77 -6.25 -3.73
N ASP A 21 -15.17 -5.12 -4.13
CA ASP A 21 -13.77 -5.08 -4.53
C ASP A 21 -12.84 -5.07 -3.31
N THR A 22 -12.16 -6.20 -3.10
CA THR A 22 -11.18 -6.38 -2.02
C THR A 22 -9.75 -6.58 -2.56
N GLY A 23 -9.58 -6.60 -3.88
CA GLY A 23 -8.41 -7.17 -4.53
C GLY A 23 -7.85 -6.37 -5.70
N SER A 24 -8.50 -5.27 -6.09
CA SER A 24 -7.99 -4.41 -7.15
C SER A 24 -6.60 -3.85 -6.84
N PRO A 25 -5.84 -3.47 -7.88
CA PRO A 25 -4.55 -2.82 -7.69
C PRO A 25 -4.61 -1.59 -6.78
N GLU A 26 -5.69 -0.80 -6.84
CA GLU A 26 -5.97 0.38 -6.01
C GLU A 26 -5.99 -0.01 -4.53
N VAL A 27 -6.88 -0.94 -4.18
CA VAL A 27 -7.06 -1.43 -2.81
C VAL A 27 -5.77 -2.05 -2.29
N GLN A 28 -5.10 -2.89 -3.09
CA GLN A 28 -3.85 -3.51 -2.68
C GLN A 28 -2.73 -2.48 -2.45
N VAL A 29 -2.63 -1.46 -3.29
CA VAL A 29 -1.61 -0.40 -3.15
C VAL A 29 -1.88 0.45 -1.91
N ALA A 30 -3.14 0.76 -1.62
CA ALA A 30 -3.53 1.50 -0.41
C ALA A 30 -3.18 0.70 0.86
N LEU A 31 -3.57 -0.57 0.93
CA LEU A 31 -3.26 -1.47 2.06
C LEU A 31 -1.75 -1.65 2.26
N LEU A 32 -0.99 -1.79 1.17
CA LEU A 32 0.47 -1.88 1.25
C LEU A 32 1.09 -0.58 1.73
N THR A 33 0.54 0.57 1.33
CA THR A 33 1.03 1.88 1.73
C THR A 33 0.85 2.10 3.22
N GLU A 34 -0.32 1.80 3.77
CA GLU A 34 -0.54 1.91 5.21
C GLU A 34 0.41 1.00 6.00
N ARG A 35 0.55 -0.26 5.57
CA ARG A 35 1.46 -1.20 6.23
C ARG A 35 2.92 -0.76 6.15
N ILE A 36 3.33 -0.13 5.04
CA ILE A 36 4.67 0.43 4.87
C ILE A 36 4.87 1.58 5.87
N ASN A 37 3.90 2.50 6.00
CA ASN A 37 3.98 3.62 6.92
C ASN A 37 4.12 3.16 8.38
N GLN A 38 3.25 2.23 8.82
CA GLN A 38 3.31 1.64 10.16
C GLN A 38 4.67 0.97 10.43
N LEU A 39 5.18 0.20 9.46
CA LEU A 39 6.46 -0.50 9.62
C LEU A 39 7.65 0.46 9.59
N THR A 40 7.56 1.55 8.84
CA THR A 40 8.56 2.62 8.84
C THR A 40 8.63 3.30 10.21
N GLU A 41 7.50 3.64 10.83
CA GLU A 41 7.49 4.21 12.20
C GLU A 41 8.04 3.21 13.23
N HIS A 42 7.65 1.92 13.16
CA HIS A 42 8.21 0.88 14.02
C HIS A 42 9.74 0.81 13.94
N LEU A 43 10.30 0.87 12.73
CA LEU A 43 11.73 0.77 12.50
C LEU A 43 12.51 2.02 12.90
N LYS A 44 11.86 3.19 13.03
CA LYS A 44 12.51 4.38 13.61
C LYS A 44 12.87 4.17 15.08
N ALA A 45 11.97 3.53 15.84
CA ALA A 45 12.24 3.16 17.23
C ALA A 45 13.14 1.91 17.35
N ASN A 46 13.06 0.99 16.36
CA ASN A 46 13.74 -0.30 16.39
C ASN A 46 14.82 -0.42 15.28
N VAL A 47 15.86 0.41 15.36
CA VAL A 47 16.86 0.54 14.29
C VAL A 47 17.62 -0.76 13.95
N HIS A 48 17.79 -1.65 14.94
CA HIS A 48 18.48 -2.94 14.81
C HIS A 48 17.58 -4.09 14.32
N ASP A 49 16.28 -3.86 14.10
CA ASP A 49 15.37 -4.88 13.57
C ASP A 49 15.54 -5.05 12.05
N HIS A 50 16.60 -5.76 11.66
CA HIS A 50 16.92 -6.04 10.26
C HIS A 50 15.95 -7.05 9.61
N HIS A 51 15.31 -7.92 10.41
CA HIS A 51 14.34 -8.91 9.93
C HIS A 51 13.07 -8.22 9.42
N SER A 52 12.53 -7.29 10.21
CA SER A 52 11.39 -6.46 9.80
C SER A 52 11.75 -5.54 8.63
N ARG A 53 12.96 -4.99 8.60
CA ARG A 53 13.45 -4.18 7.47
C ARG A 53 13.45 -4.97 6.16
N ARG A 54 13.86 -6.24 6.18
CA ARG A 54 13.75 -7.13 5.00
C ARG A 54 12.29 -7.30 4.57
N GLY A 55 11.37 -7.45 5.53
CA GLY A 55 9.92 -7.48 5.28
C GLY A 55 9.42 -6.20 4.60
N LEU A 56 9.83 -5.05 5.10
CA LEU A 56 9.52 -3.73 4.53
C LEU A 56 9.92 -3.65 3.05
N LEU A 57 11.16 -4.04 2.72
CA LEU A 57 11.65 -4.00 1.33
C LEU A 57 10.82 -4.88 0.39
N LYS A 58 10.37 -6.06 0.86
CA LYS A 58 9.46 -6.92 0.07
C LYS A 58 8.12 -6.24 -0.19
N LEU A 59 7.54 -5.56 0.80
CA LEU A 59 6.29 -4.81 0.65
C LEU A 59 6.43 -3.64 -0.33
N VAL A 60 7.50 -2.86 -0.21
CA VAL A 60 7.84 -1.77 -1.14
C VAL A 60 7.97 -2.30 -2.57
N GLY A 61 8.69 -3.40 -2.77
CA GLY A 61 8.84 -4.05 -4.06
C GLY A 61 7.51 -4.53 -4.65
N ARG A 62 6.62 -5.11 -3.83
CA ARG A 62 5.27 -5.51 -4.26
C ARG A 62 4.43 -4.30 -4.69
N ARG A 63 4.43 -3.21 -3.90
CA ARG A 63 3.72 -1.97 -4.24
C ARG A 63 4.21 -1.38 -5.55
N ARG A 64 5.53 -1.33 -5.76
CA ARG A 64 6.13 -0.85 -7.01
C ARG A 64 5.66 -1.65 -8.24
N ARG A 65 5.58 -2.99 -8.12
CA ARG A 65 5.09 -3.85 -9.23
C ARG A 65 3.61 -3.60 -9.54
N LEU A 66 2.77 -3.42 -8.52
CA LEU A 66 1.35 -3.12 -8.71
C LEU A 66 1.13 -1.76 -9.36
N LEU A 67 1.85 -0.72 -8.90
CA LEU A 67 1.82 0.61 -9.53
C LEU A 67 2.32 0.57 -10.98
N ALA A 68 3.37 -0.19 -11.27
CA ALA A 68 3.86 -0.38 -12.64
C ALA A 68 2.84 -1.12 -13.52
N TYR A 69 2.13 -2.11 -12.99
CA TYR A 69 1.03 -2.77 -13.68
C TYR A 69 -0.11 -1.78 -13.97
N LEU A 70 -0.54 -1.02 -12.96
CA LEU A 70 -1.63 -0.06 -13.09
C LEU A 70 -1.29 1.02 -14.13
N ARG A 71 -0.07 1.57 -14.07
CA ARG A 71 0.42 2.56 -15.04
C ARG A 71 0.40 2.05 -16.48
N ARG A 72 0.70 0.76 -16.70
CA ARG A 72 0.67 0.14 -18.04
C ARG A 72 -0.74 -0.12 -18.54
N ARG A 73 -1.69 -0.40 -17.64
CA ARG A 73 -3.07 -0.75 -18.00
C ARG A 73 -3.99 0.46 -18.11
N ASN A 74 -3.88 1.39 -17.17
CA ASN A 74 -4.71 2.59 -17.13
C ASN A 74 -3.94 3.72 -16.42
N LEU A 75 -3.53 4.71 -17.21
CA LEU A 75 -2.74 5.83 -16.71
C LEU A 75 -3.53 6.76 -15.78
N GLU A 76 -4.82 6.92 -16.01
CA GLU A 76 -5.69 7.77 -15.17
C GLU A 76 -5.86 7.18 -13.78
N ARG A 77 -6.19 5.89 -13.69
CA ARG A 77 -6.25 5.15 -12.41
C ARG A 77 -4.93 5.21 -11.66
N TYR A 78 -3.81 5.06 -12.37
CA TYR A 78 -2.49 5.21 -11.75
C TYR A 78 -2.28 6.61 -11.17
N ARG A 79 -2.62 7.68 -11.92
CA ARG A 79 -2.48 9.07 -11.48
C ARG A 79 -3.37 9.37 -10.27
N ASP A 80 -4.60 8.88 -10.28
CA ASP A 80 -5.55 9.04 -9.18
C ASP A 80 -5.02 8.37 -7.90
N VAL A 81 -4.57 7.10 -8.00
CA VAL A 81 -4.03 6.36 -6.85
C VAL A 81 -2.81 7.04 -6.25
N ILE A 82 -1.83 7.45 -7.06
CA ILE A 82 -0.62 8.10 -6.51
C ILE A 82 -0.95 9.46 -5.89
N SER A 83 -1.91 10.20 -6.44
CA SER A 83 -2.35 11.50 -5.92
C SER A 83 -3.04 11.34 -4.58
N ARG A 84 -4.02 10.43 -4.49
CA ARG A 84 -4.76 10.14 -3.25
C ARG A 84 -3.85 9.66 -2.13
N LEU A 85 -2.82 8.87 -2.45
CA LEU A 85 -1.89 8.30 -1.47
C LEU A 85 -0.64 9.16 -1.23
N GLY A 86 -0.48 10.29 -1.92
CA GLY A 86 0.71 11.16 -1.80
C GLY A 86 2.02 10.47 -2.18
N LEU A 87 1.99 9.49 -3.10
CA LEU A 87 3.17 8.72 -3.48
C LEU A 87 4.03 9.47 -4.52
N ARG A 88 5.33 9.61 -4.23
CA ARG A 88 6.30 10.21 -5.16
C ARG A 88 6.69 9.23 -6.29
N LYS A 89 6.96 9.78 -7.48
CA LYS A 89 7.42 9.05 -8.68
C LYS A 89 8.85 8.55 -8.54
#